data_AF-A0A922X9B1-F1
#
_entry.id   AF-A0A922X9B1-F1
#
_cell.length_a   1.000
_cell.length_b   1.000
_cell.length_c   1.000
_cell.angle_alpha   90.00
_cell.angle_beta   90.00
_cell.angle_gamma   90.00
#
_symmetry.space_group_name_H-M   'P 1'
#
loop_
_entity.id
_entity.type
_entity.pdbx_description
1 polymer ?
#
loop_
_entity_poly.entity_id
_entity_poly.type
_entity_poly.pdbx_seq_one_letter_code
_entity_poly.pdbx_strand_id
1 'polypeptide(L)'
;MDYAATPSPTNEQHAPLPVPWQIWVVVVLLASEGVSNLFLIPDQPIAFYWLSGKILFITGLLKAWKWVFVLFLVVALQHVIVFLGINVMGSAMNLLLVALTISSRRYYFPK
;
A
#
# COMPACT_ATOMS: atom_id res chain seq x y z
N MET A 1 -40.27 18.82 -39.89
CA MET A 1 -40.06 17.60 -39.09
C MET A 1 -38.66 17.71 -38.51
N ASP A 2 -38.56 18.38 -37.38
CA ASP A 2 -37.29 18.66 -36.71
C ASP A 2 -36.92 17.46 -35.86
N TYR A 3 -35.84 16.77 -36.23
CA TYR A 3 -35.26 15.72 -35.42
C TYR A 3 -34.59 16.37 -34.19
N ALA A 4 -35.29 16.38 -33.06
CA ALA A 4 -34.71 16.75 -31.77
C ALA A 4 -33.56 15.78 -31.46
N ALA A 5 -32.33 16.28 -31.51
CA ALA A 5 -31.14 15.54 -31.13
C ALA A 5 -31.25 15.12 -29.65
N THR A 6 -31.29 13.82 -29.39
CA THR A 6 -31.25 13.26 -28.05
C THR A 6 -29.94 13.68 -27.37
N PRO A 7 -29.97 14.33 -26.19
CA PRO A 7 -28.75 14.69 -25.50
C PRO A 7 -27.94 13.43 -25.19
N SER A 8 -26.67 13.43 -25.63
CA SER A 8 -25.72 12.36 -25.38
C SER A 8 -25.57 12.15 -23.87
N PRO A 9 -25.55 10.91 -23.35
CA PRO A 9 -25.37 10.66 -21.93
C PRO A 9 -24.07 11.33 -21.49
N THR A 10 -24.19 12.34 -20.64
CA THR A 10 -23.07 13.02 -20.00
C THR A 10 -22.19 11.96 -19.36
N ASN A 11 -20.94 11.87 -19.80
CA ASN A 11 -19.90 11.10 -19.13
C ASN A 11 -19.88 11.54 -17.66
N GLU A 12 -20.60 10.82 -16.80
CA GLU A 12 -20.48 10.98 -15.36
C GLU A 12 -19.07 10.51 -15.01
N GLN A 13 -18.12 11.45 -15.04
CA GLN A 13 -16.77 11.25 -14.57
C GLN A 13 -16.86 10.90 -13.09
N HIS A 14 -16.90 9.60 -12.79
CA HIS A 14 -16.72 9.11 -11.44
C HIS A 14 -15.33 9.55 -10.99
N ALA A 15 -15.29 10.61 -10.17
CA ALA A 15 -14.05 11.12 -9.61
C ALA A 15 -13.31 9.97 -8.90
N PRO A 16 -11.97 9.88 -9.03
CA PRO A 16 -11.21 8.84 -8.37
C PRO A 16 -11.45 8.89 -6.85
N LEU A 17 -11.74 7.74 -6.26
CA LEU A 17 -11.97 7.64 -4.82
C LEU A 17 -10.72 8.13 -4.07
N PRO A 18 -10.87 9.02 -3.06
CA PRO A 18 -9.75 9.51 -2.29
C PRO A 18 -9.04 8.35 -1.56
N VAL A 19 -7.71 8.43 -1.47
CA VAL A 19 -6.89 7.44 -0.75
C VAL A 19 -7.27 7.45 0.73
N PRO A 20 -7.62 6.30 1.35
CA PRO A 20 -7.95 6.24 2.77
C PRO A 20 -6.77 6.65 3.65
N TRP A 21 -7.04 7.32 4.77
CA TRP A 21 -6.00 7.77 5.71
C TRP A 21 -5.16 6.60 6.27
N GLN A 22 -5.74 5.40 6.39
CA GLN A 22 -5.04 4.19 6.83
C GLN A 22 -3.86 3.85 5.91
N ILE A 23 -4.04 4.04 4.59
CA ILE A 23 -2.98 3.80 3.62
C ILE A 23 -1.88 4.86 3.74
N TRP A 24 -2.23 6.11 4.05
CA TRP A 24 -1.22 7.14 4.33
C TRP A 24 -0.35 6.78 5.53
N VAL A 25 -0.93 6.22 6.60
CA VAL A 25 -0.14 5.75 7.75
C VAL A 25 0.80 4.61 7.35
N VAL A 26 0.32 3.63 6.59
CA VAL A 26 1.14 2.53 6.07
C VAL A 26 2.29 3.06 5.21
N VAL A 27 2.01 4.02 4.32
CA VAL A 27 3.01 4.64 3.44
C VAL A 27 4.07 5.40 4.23
N VAL A 28 3.68 6.21 5.23
CA VAL A 28 4.63 6.97 6.05
C VAL A 28 5.54 6.03 6.84
N LEU A 29 4.99 4.96 7.43
CA LEU A 29 5.78 3.97 8.15
C LEU A 29 6.75 3.23 7.23
N LEU A 30 6.29 2.78 6.06
CA LEU A 30 7.15 2.15 5.04
C LEU A 30 8.26 3.10 4.56
N ALA A 31 7.94 4.36 4.32
CA ALA A 31 8.90 5.36 3.88
C ALA A 31 9.94 5.64 4.97
N SER A 32 9.52 5.74 6.23
CA SER A 32 10.44 5.95 7.36
C SER A 32 11.46 4.82 7.49
N GLU A 33 11.04 3.56 7.36
CA GLU A 33 11.98 2.45 7.29
C GLU A 33 12.81 2.45 6.00
N GLY A 34 12.23 2.87 4.87
CA GLY A 34 12.94 3.01 3.61
C GLY A 34 14.14 3.94 3.73
N VAL A 35 13.98 5.06 4.43
CA VAL A 35 15.07 6.01 4.72
C VAL A 35 16.20 5.32 5.50
N SER A 36 15.88 4.54 6.53
CA SER A 36 16.90 3.76 7.25
C SER A 36 17.64 2.78 6.34
N ASN A 37 16.92 2.09 5.43
CA ASN A 37 17.56 1.19 4.46
C ASN A 37 18.50 1.92 3.50
N LEU A 38 18.17 3.14 3.09
CA LEU A 38 19.01 3.94 2.19
C LEU A 38 20.40 4.20 2.80
N PHE A 39 20.46 4.51 4.09
CA PHE A 39 21.73 4.71 4.80
C PHE A 39 22.53 3.43 5.01
N LEU A 40 21.88 2.26 4.98
CA LEU A 40 22.54 0.96 5.13
C LEU A 40 23.09 0.40 3.81
N ILE A 41 22.76 0.98 2.66
CA ILE A 41 23.20 0.47 1.35
C ILE A 41 24.72 0.33 1.22
N PRO A 42 25.56 1.29 1.68
CA PRO A 42 27.01 1.17 1.52
C PRO A 42 27.60 -0.08 2.21
N ASP A 43 27.04 -0.44 3.37
CA ASP A 43 27.52 -1.57 4.18
C ASP A 43 26.80 -2.88 3.83
N GLN A 44 25.55 -2.79 3.36
CA GLN A 44 24.69 -3.92 3.08
C GLN A 44 23.96 -3.73 1.75
N PRO A 45 24.53 -4.18 0.62
CA PRO A 45 23.93 -4.03 -0.70
C PRO A 45 22.52 -4.65 -0.81
N ILE A 46 22.21 -5.65 0.04
CA ILE A 46 20.87 -6.24 0.11
C ILE A 46 19.78 -5.23 0.51
N ALA A 47 20.15 -4.16 1.22
CA ALA A 47 19.25 -3.07 1.58
C ALA A 47 18.67 -2.36 0.35
N PHE A 48 19.35 -2.40 -0.80
CA PHE A 48 18.82 -1.88 -2.06
C PHE A 48 17.57 -2.64 -2.52
N TYR A 49 17.58 -3.97 -2.40
CA TYR A 49 16.41 -4.79 -2.73
C TYR A 49 15.25 -4.55 -1.77
N TRP A 50 15.55 -4.37 -0.47
CA TRP A 50 14.53 -4.02 0.52
C TRP A 50 13.92 -2.65 0.28
N LEU A 51 14.73 -1.64 -0.06
CA LEU A 51 14.26 -0.31 -0.42
C LEU A 51 13.39 -0.37 -1.68
N SER A 52 13.83 -1.09 -2.72
CA SER A 52 13.08 -1.26 -3.96
C SER A 52 11.72 -1.92 -3.72
N GLY A 53 11.67 -2.96 -2.87
CA GLY A 53 10.42 -3.60 -2.46
C GLY A 53 9.47 -2.63 -1.74
N LYS A 54 9.99 -1.79 -0.83
CA LYS A 54 9.19 -0.76 -0.15
C LYS A 54 8.63 0.28 -1.13
N ILE A 55 9.43 0.74 -2.10
CA ILE A 55 8.98 1.68 -3.14
C ILE A 55 7.85 1.06 -3.99
N LEU A 56 7.99 -0.23 -4.35
CA LEU A 56 6.94 -0.97 -5.06
C LEU A 56 5.65 -1.06 -4.23
N PHE A 57 5.76 -1.39 -2.94
CA PHE A 57 4.61 -1.43 -2.04
C PHE A 57 3.92 -0.08 -1.91
N ILE A 58 4.68 1.00 -1.66
CA ILE A 58 4.13 2.36 -1.56
C ILE A 58 3.39 2.73 -2.84
N THR A 59 4.04 2.54 -4.00
CA THR A 59 3.47 2.89 -5.30
C THR A 59 2.21 2.08 -5.59
N GLY A 60 2.24 0.76 -5.36
CA GLY A 60 1.09 -0.10 -5.61
C GLY A 60 -0.06 0.14 -4.63
N LEU A 61 0.22 0.44 -3.37
CA LEU A 61 -0.82 0.76 -2.39
C LEU A 61 -1.52 2.09 -2.73
N LEU A 62 -0.76 3.12 -3.13
CA LEU A 62 -1.31 4.41 -3.55
C LEU A 62 -2.09 4.34 -4.87
N LYS A 63 -1.67 3.47 -5.80
CA LYS A 63 -2.36 3.25 -7.09
C LYS A 63 -3.47 2.18 -7.02
N ALA A 64 -3.83 1.72 -5.83
CA ALA A 64 -4.85 0.68 -5.63
C ALA A 64 -4.58 -0.65 -6.37
N TRP A 65 -3.31 -1.06 -6.54
CA TRP A 65 -2.96 -2.31 -7.22
C TRP A 65 -3.34 -3.53 -6.39
N LYS A 66 -4.34 -4.29 -6.86
CA LYS A 66 -4.88 -5.48 -6.17
C LYS A 66 -3.82 -6.52 -5.83
N TRP A 67 -2.91 -6.81 -6.76
CA TRP A 67 -1.84 -7.79 -6.54
C TRP A 67 -0.82 -7.33 -5.50
N VAL A 68 -0.47 -6.04 -5.50
CA VAL A 68 0.44 -5.47 -4.50
C VAL A 68 -0.19 -5.45 -3.12
N PHE A 69 -1.50 -5.19 -3.04
CA PHE A 69 -2.24 -5.30 -1.79
C PHE A 69 -2.13 -6.71 -1.19
N VAL A 70 -2.39 -7.76 -1.98
CA VAL A 70 -2.29 -9.15 -1.51
C VAL A 70 -0.85 -9.50 -1.13
N LEU A 71 0.12 -9.15 -1.99
CA LEU A 71 1.53 -9.41 -1.74
C LEU A 71 2.02 -8.71 -0.46
N PHE A 72 1.61 -7.45 -0.25
CA PHE A 72 1.92 -6.69 0.96
C PHE A 72 1.41 -7.41 2.20
N LEU A 73 0.16 -7.88 2.18
CA LEU A 73 -0.41 -8.60 3.33
C LEU A 73 0.34 -9.89 3.65
N VAL A 74 0.71 -10.67 2.63
CA VAL A 74 1.49 -11.91 2.81
C VAL A 74 2.86 -11.59 3.43
N VAL A 75 3.56 -10.61 2.87
CA VAL A 75 4.89 -10.22 3.33
C VAL A 75 4.83 -9.61 4.74
N ALA A 76 3.88 -8.72 5.02
CA ALA A 76 3.74 -8.12 6.34
C ALA A 76 3.37 -9.18 7.39
N LEU A 77 2.48 -10.13 7.08
CA LEU A 77 2.15 -11.25 7.97
C LEU A 77 3.36 -12.16 8.23
N GLN A 78 4.15 -12.44 7.20
CA GLN A 78 5.43 -13.16 7.37
C GLN A 78 6.34 -12.43 8.35
N HIS A 79 6.47 -11.10 8.24
CA HIS A 79 7.29 -10.30 9.18
C HIS A 79 6.74 -10.35 10.61
N VAL A 80 5.40 -10.36 10.81
CA VAL A 80 4.82 -10.56 12.14
C VAL A 80 5.35 -11.84 12.78
N ILE A 81 5.30 -12.96 12.04
CA ILE A 81 5.72 -14.28 12.53
C ILE A 81 7.23 -14.30 12.82
N VAL A 82 8.04 -13.79 11.89
CA VAL A 82 9.51 -13.78 12.03
C VAL A 82 9.95 -12.91 13.21
N PHE A 83 9.36 -11.72 13.36
CA PHE A 83 9.74 -10.81 14.44
C PHE A 83 9.17 -11.18 15.80
N LEU A 84 8.16 -12.04 15.89
CA LEU A 84 7.52 -12.40 17.17
C LEU A 84 8.54 -12.96 18.18
N GLY A 85 9.55 -13.69 17.71
CA GLY A 85 10.62 -14.26 18.55
C GLY A 85 11.87 -13.40 18.71
N ILE A 86 11.99 -12.27 18.00
CA ILE A 86 13.22 -11.47 17.93
C ILE A 86 13.00 -10.05 18.46
N ASN A 87 11.93 -9.40 18.00
CA ASN A 87 11.61 -8.03 18.31
C ASN A 87 10.09 -7.85 18.36
N VAL A 88 9.54 -7.93 19.56
CA VAL A 88 8.09 -7.82 19.82
C VAL A 88 7.53 -6.50 19.28
N MET A 89 8.26 -5.39 19.41
CA MET A 89 7.84 -4.10 18.85
C MET A 89 7.76 -4.15 17.32
N GLY A 90 8.75 -4.74 16.66
CA GLY A 90 8.74 -4.93 15.21
C GLY A 90 7.57 -5.82 14.75
N SER A 91 7.27 -6.88 15.49
CA SER A 91 6.10 -7.74 15.23
C SER A 91 4.79 -6.96 15.38
N ALA A 92 4.64 -6.19 16.46
CA ALA A 92 3.44 -5.37 16.71
C ALA A 92 3.23 -4.30 15.63
N MET A 93 4.31 -3.63 15.18
CA MET A 93 4.23 -2.66 14.08
C MET A 93 3.78 -3.33 12.78
N ASN A 94 4.33 -4.49 12.43
CA ASN A 94 3.89 -5.23 11.24
C ASN A 94 2.43 -5.69 11.34
N LEU A 95 1.98 -6.09 12.54
CA LEU A 95 0.58 -6.46 12.77
C LEU A 95 -0.35 -5.25 12.60
N LEU A 96 0.06 -4.07 13.08
CA LEU A 96 -0.67 -2.83 12.85
C LEU A 96 -0.77 -2.51 11.35
N LEU A 97 0.32 -2.65 10.60
CA LEU A 97 0.32 -2.45 9.14
C LEU A 97 -0.64 -3.40 8.44
N VAL A 98 -0.65 -4.68 8.83
CA VAL A 98 -1.61 -5.67 8.31
C VAL A 98 -3.05 -5.24 8.61
N ALA A 99 -3.36 -4.85 9.84
CA ALA A 99 -4.70 -4.45 10.25
C ALA A 99 -5.20 -3.21 9.49
N LEU A 100 -4.33 -2.18 9.36
CA LEU A 100 -4.64 -0.96 8.62
C LEU A 100 -4.88 -1.25 7.13
N THR A 101 -4.01 -2.03 6.50
CA THR A 101 -4.17 -2.42 5.09
C THR A 101 -5.45 -3.23 4.90
N ILE A 102 -5.75 -4.23 5.73
CA ILE A 102 -7.01 -5.00 5.65
C ILE A 102 -8.24 -4.09 5.83
N SER A 103 -8.20 -3.15 6.77
CA SER A 103 -9.31 -2.23 7.02
C SER A 103 -9.66 -1.38 5.78
N SER A 104 -8.67 -1.11 4.94
CA SER A 104 -8.80 -0.37 3.68
C SER A 104 -9.24 -1.23 2.48
N ARG A 105 -9.59 -2.51 2.66
CA ARG A 105 -9.93 -3.45 1.56
C ARG A 105 -10.94 -2.93 0.54
N ARG A 106 -11.91 -2.10 0.98
CA ARG A 106 -12.96 -1.53 0.12
C ARG A 106 -12.40 -0.59 -0.95
N TYR A 107 -11.25 0.02 -0.67
CA TYR A 107 -10.54 0.87 -1.62
C TYR A 107 -9.95 0.07 -2.80
N TYR A 108 -9.45 -1.14 -2.54
CA TYR A 108 -8.84 -2.01 -3.56
C TYR A 108 -9.86 -2.87 -4.31
N PHE A 109 -10.96 -3.22 -3.64
CA PHE A 109 -12.04 -4.06 -4.17
C PHE A 109 -13.40 -3.38 -3.93
N PRO A 110 -13.72 -2.31 -4.69
CA PRO A 110 -15.07 -1.75 -4.69
C PRO A 110 -16.03 -2.84 -5.19
N LYS A 111 -17.04 -3.16 -4.36
CA LYS A 111 -18.14 -4.05 -4.72
C LYS A 111 -19.29 -3.23 -5.27
#